data_AF-A0A381NHI4-F1
#
_entry.id   AF-A0A381NHI4-F1
#
_cell.length_a   1.000
_cell.length_b   1.000
_cell.length_c   1.000
_cell.angle_alpha   90.00
_cell.angle_beta   90.00
_cell.angle_gamma   90.00
#
_symmetry.space_group_name_H-M   'P 1'
#
loop_
_entity.id
_entity.type
_entity.pdbx_description
1 polymer ?
#
loop_
_entity_poly.entity_id
_entity_poly.type
_entity_poly.pdbx_seq_one_letter_code
_entity_poly.pdbx_strand_id
1 'polypeptide(L)'
;MSMYAAEGKMPTIYFPLTANPAGYHHLSLAECVLRQFPETRLIVFLLSNGQHPDPFKQQQIPEAALRLEILRGTLADWSDPEKSLPAQIAEESGTSLKLQNNNCAISRSELSFNRPLRLAEHVQNFSGIEKVPMLVGADLIKRMLNPKIFTDKDLTEIENSCHLLVAPRNEVEIEPTLQLIKKERNVTLTATPITPAVLPQKLQKFLLISSTLIRRAAQAGHELEPFLPKNPGRLILQSSLYEWKKPPFDLQNSNLIELQQRCHELMVLLEEAAKKLQKLLDQLALKKQPHRFAVVETSTGGQIVEAFTSHSGASQHFLDGRILYSQEAQKQFLGRKLSEDSSLSQTRTQDLAQAMLEQSGADWALAETGMAGPLSQKRRSKKNGQCHLGLALSSEVRYKCLEFNPFLTRKEHQLLFAIEALNWAEEVLQNHY
;
A
#
# COMPACT_ATOMS: atom_id res chain seq x y z
N MET A 1 -20.53 32.60 20.93
CA MET A 1 -19.89 31.54 21.71
C MET A 1 -19.11 30.66 20.76
N SER A 2 -17.80 30.53 21.01
CA SER A 2 -16.82 29.61 20.41
C SER A 2 -16.58 29.68 18.90
N MET A 3 -15.74 30.63 18.47
CA MET A 3 -14.89 30.46 17.29
C MET A 3 -13.44 30.60 17.72
N TYR A 4 -12.70 29.48 17.60
CA TYR A 4 -11.25 29.39 17.40
C TYR A 4 -10.37 30.33 18.24
N ALA A 5 -10.30 30.06 19.54
CA ALA A 5 -9.29 30.66 20.39
C ALA A 5 -7.94 29.92 20.20
N ALA A 6 -6.99 30.61 19.57
CA ALA A 6 -5.55 30.47 19.79
C ALA A 6 -4.92 29.07 19.58
N GLU A 7 -4.82 28.61 18.34
CA GLU A 7 -3.77 27.63 17.98
C GLU A 7 -2.42 28.36 17.97
N GLY A 8 -1.54 27.95 18.88
CA GLY A 8 -0.18 28.46 19.03
C GLY A 8 0.57 28.41 17.69
N LYS A 9 1.26 29.52 17.39
CA LYS A 9 1.95 29.81 16.13
C LYS A 9 2.77 28.58 15.67
N MET A 10 2.67 28.16 14.39
CA MET A 10 3.50 27.07 13.86
C MET A 10 4.67 27.59 13.00
N PRO A 11 5.79 28.10 13.56
CA PRO A 11 6.97 28.45 12.77
C PRO A 11 7.85 27.23 12.43
N THR A 12 7.71 26.09 13.10
CA THR A 12 8.47 24.86 12.80
C THR A 12 7.68 23.61 13.19
N ILE A 13 7.67 22.60 12.32
CA ILE A 13 7.03 21.29 12.56
C ILE A 13 8.09 20.21 12.49
N TYR A 14 8.08 19.28 13.44
CA TYR A 14 9.02 18.18 13.50
C TYR A 14 8.40 16.89 12.97
N PHE A 15 9.10 16.21 12.08
CA PHE A 15 8.63 14.99 11.44
C PHE A 15 9.58 13.82 11.74
N PRO A 16 9.29 12.99 12.75
CA PRO A 16 10.07 11.81 13.06
C PRO A 16 10.00 10.80 11.92
N LEU A 17 11.16 10.53 11.32
CA LEU A 17 11.33 9.48 10.34
C LEU A 17 11.93 8.26 11.01
N THR A 18 11.22 7.15 10.93
CA THR A 18 11.81 5.84 11.22
C THR A 18 13.00 5.59 10.29
N ALA A 19 13.89 4.65 10.60
CA ALA A 19 15.06 4.35 9.77
C ALA A 19 14.76 3.68 8.41
N ASN A 20 13.50 3.75 8.01
CA ASN A 20 12.99 3.37 6.72
C ASN A 20 13.37 4.38 5.62
N PRO A 21 13.35 3.98 4.34
CA PRO A 21 13.66 4.90 3.25
C PRO A 21 12.61 6.00 3.15
N ALA A 22 13.08 7.25 3.18
CA ALA A 22 12.25 8.40 2.85
C ALA A 22 11.88 8.38 1.36
N GLY A 23 10.63 8.71 1.05
CA GLY A 23 10.12 8.72 -0.32
C GLY A 23 8.90 9.62 -0.41
N TYR A 24 8.15 9.53 -1.51
CA TYR A 24 7.05 10.45 -1.79
C TYR A 24 5.97 10.45 -0.70
N HIS A 25 5.68 9.31 -0.06
CA HIS A 25 4.75 9.28 1.07
C HIS A 25 5.09 10.24 2.23
N HIS A 26 6.37 10.40 2.57
CA HIS A 26 6.79 11.34 3.62
C HIS A 26 6.71 12.77 3.09
N LEU A 27 7.20 13.02 1.89
CA LEU A 27 7.23 14.36 1.31
C LEU A 27 5.84 14.90 0.96
N SER A 28 4.95 14.05 0.44
CA SER A 28 3.54 14.40 0.21
C SER A 28 2.82 14.71 1.51
N LEU A 29 3.17 14.07 2.63
CA LEU A 29 2.58 14.39 3.92
C LEU A 29 3.10 15.73 4.46
N ALA A 30 4.40 16.01 4.30
CA ALA A 30 4.97 17.33 4.57
C ALA A 30 4.32 18.43 3.68
N GLU A 31 4.04 18.11 2.42
CA GLU A 31 3.30 18.98 1.50
C GLU A 31 1.86 19.22 1.96
N CYS A 32 1.15 18.20 2.48
CA CYS A 32 -0.17 18.38 3.12
C CYS A 32 -0.09 19.40 4.25
N VAL A 33 0.91 19.28 5.13
CA VAL A 33 1.12 20.18 6.26
C VAL A 33 1.29 21.62 5.78
N LEU A 34 2.20 21.90 4.83
CA LEU A 34 2.43 23.25 4.30
C LEU A 34 1.21 23.84 3.59
N ARG A 35 0.29 22.99 3.11
CA ARG A 35 -0.96 23.43 2.49
C ARG A 35 -2.04 23.73 3.51
N GLN A 36 -2.18 22.86 4.51
CA GLN A 36 -3.20 22.96 5.56
C GLN A 36 -2.87 24.04 6.60
N PHE A 37 -1.58 24.26 6.88
CA PHE A 37 -1.05 25.19 7.89
C PHE A 37 -0.09 26.20 7.23
N PRO A 38 -0.61 27.23 6.52
CA PRO A 38 0.21 28.17 5.72
C PRO A 38 1.24 28.98 6.52
N GLU A 39 1.06 29.11 7.83
CA GLU A 39 1.98 29.76 8.76
C GLU A 39 3.26 28.95 9.02
N THR A 40 3.28 27.66 8.64
CA THR A 40 4.45 26.78 8.72
C THR A 40 5.62 27.32 7.90
N ARG A 41 6.72 27.67 8.57
CA ARG A 41 7.94 28.16 7.92
C ARG A 41 9.00 27.09 7.68
N LEU A 42 9.04 26.05 8.51
CA LEU A 42 10.09 25.03 8.48
C LEU A 42 9.54 23.65 8.85
N ILE A 43 9.91 22.63 8.08
CA ILE A 43 9.71 21.22 8.44
C ILE A 43 11.07 20.58 8.75
N VAL A 44 11.23 20.07 9.97
CA VAL A 44 12.46 19.39 10.41
C VAL A 44 12.23 17.88 10.42
N PHE A 45 12.85 17.18 9.47
CA PHE A 45 12.86 15.72 9.45
C PHE A 45 13.85 15.19 10.49
N LEU A 46 13.36 14.43 11.48
CA LEU A 46 14.21 13.81 12.50
C LEU A 46 14.65 12.45 11.98
N LEU A 47 15.94 12.33 11.61
CA LEU A 47 16.47 11.07 11.09
C LEU A 47 16.81 10.12 12.24
N SER A 48 16.12 8.99 12.30
CA SER A 48 16.36 7.99 13.36
C SER A 48 17.79 7.41 13.33
N ASN A 49 18.30 6.90 14.45
CA ASN A 49 19.55 6.13 14.49
C ASN A 49 19.40 4.68 14.03
N GLY A 50 18.16 4.22 13.78
CA GLY A 50 17.92 2.83 13.40
C GLY A 50 17.77 1.87 14.55
N GLN A 51 17.69 2.36 15.79
CA GLN A 51 17.40 1.52 16.94
C GLN A 51 15.99 1.85 17.42
N HIS A 52 15.05 0.94 17.19
CA HIS A 52 13.65 1.15 17.54
C HIS A 52 13.34 0.49 18.90
N PRO A 53 12.61 1.16 19.81
CA PRO A 53 12.26 0.59 21.12
C PRO A 53 11.21 -0.55 21.02
N ASP A 54 10.50 -0.62 19.90
CA ASP A 54 9.53 -1.69 19.61
C ASP A 54 10.25 -3.03 19.40
N PRO A 55 10.08 -4.01 20.30
CA PRO A 55 10.76 -5.30 20.22
C PRO A 55 10.32 -6.14 19.01
N PHE A 56 9.23 -5.75 18.34
CA PHE A 56 8.70 -6.43 17.16
C PHE A 56 9.30 -5.91 15.85
N LYS A 57 10.11 -4.83 15.89
CA LYS A 57 10.86 -4.36 14.72
C LYS A 57 12.24 -5.01 14.65
N GLN A 58 12.28 -6.25 14.17
CA GLN A 58 13.52 -6.91 13.77
C GLN A 58 13.72 -6.69 12.27
N GLN A 59 14.41 -5.61 11.90
CA GLN A 59 14.67 -5.30 10.49
C GLN A 59 16.15 -4.97 10.30
N GLN A 60 16.71 -5.41 9.18
CA GLN A 60 18.01 -4.92 8.73
C GLN A 60 17.86 -3.45 8.35
N ILE A 61 18.46 -2.58 9.15
CA ILE A 61 18.37 -1.15 8.97
C ILE A 61 19.64 -0.66 8.28
N PRO A 62 19.54 0.09 7.17
CA PRO A 62 20.72 0.61 6.50
C PRO A 62 21.53 1.55 7.40
N GLU A 63 22.83 1.65 7.12
CA GLU A 63 23.74 2.54 7.84
C GLU A 63 23.24 3.99 7.86
N ALA A 64 23.48 4.68 8.98
CA ALA A 64 22.98 6.04 9.20
C ALA A 64 23.44 7.03 8.13
N ALA A 65 24.68 6.90 7.67
CA ALA A 65 25.24 7.75 6.60
C ALA A 65 24.46 7.59 5.28
N LEU A 66 24.14 6.35 4.91
CA LEU A 66 23.39 6.05 3.70
C LEU A 66 21.94 6.52 3.79
N ARG A 67 21.29 6.36 4.95
CA ARG A 67 19.93 6.89 5.19
C ARG A 67 19.89 8.41 5.10
N LEU A 68 20.91 9.08 5.63
CA LEU A 68 21.07 10.53 5.51
C LEU A 68 21.25 10.95 4.05
N GLU A 69 22.06 10.24 3.29
CA GLU A 69 22.28 10.48 1.85
C GLU A 69 20.98 10.32 1.06
N ILE A 70 20.23 9.23 1.30
CA ILE A 70 18.91 9.00 0.69
C ILE A 70 17.96 10.15 1.02
N LEU A 71 17.85 10.57 2.29
CA LEU A 71 16.93 11.64 2.68
C LEU A 71 17.33 12.99 2.05
N ARG A 72 18.62 13.31 2.02
CA ARG A 72 19.14 14.52 1.36
C ARG A 72 18.84 14.53 -0.13
N GLY A 73 19.12 13.43 -0.84
CA GLY A 73 18.80 13.30 -2.25
C GLY A 73 17.30 13.42 -2.50
N THR A 74 16.49 12.81 -1.63
CA THR A 74 15.03 12.85 -1.72
C THR A 74 14.48 14.27 -1.56
N LEU A 75 15.02 15.08 -0.65
CA LEU A 75 14.64 16.49 -0.52
C LEU A 75 15.16 17.34 -1.68
N ALA A 76 16.43 17.13 -2.09
CA ALA A 76 17.06 17.91 -3.16
C ALA A 76 16.34 17.76 -4.50
N ASP A 77 15.89 16.55 -4.83
CA ASP A 77 15.22 16.24 -6.10
C ASP A 77 13.70 16.38 -6.03
N TRP A 78 13.10 16.62 -4.85
CA TRP A 78 11.65 16.61 -4.65
C TRP A 78 10.88 17.54 -5.57
N SER A 79 11.38 18.77 -5.74
CA SER A 79 10.72 19.83 -6.47
C SER A 79 11.10 19.89 -7.95
N ASP A 80 11.95 18.99 -8.42
CA ASP A 80 12.48 18.95 -9.80
C ASP A 80 11.60 18.02 -10.67
N PRO A 81 10.85 18.57 -11.66
CA PRO A 81 9.97 17.77 -12.52
C PRO A 81 10.69 16.67 -13.32
N GLU A 82 11.98 16.82 -13.61
CA GLU A 82 12.75 15.81 -14.34
C GLU A 82 13.16 14.61 -13.45
N LYS A 83 13.09 14.78 -12.13
CA LYS A 83 13.57 13.79 -11.15
C LYS A 83 12.48 13.30 -10.19
N SER A 84 11.36 14.01 -10.09
CA SER A 84 10.28 13.76 -9.15
C SER A 84 8.94 13.69 -9.86
N LEU A 85 8.30 12.52 -9.80
CA LEU A 85 6.99 12.29 -10.39
C LEU A 85 5.89 13.19 -9.77
N PRO A 86 5.85 13.43 -8.44
CA PRO A 86 4.98 14.44 -7.86
C PRO A 86 5.21 15.85 -8.42
N ALA A 87 6.45 16.27 -8.68
CA ALA A 87 6.75 17.57 -9.26
C ALA A 87 6.26 17.66 -10.71
N GLN A 88 6.51 16.63 -11.51
CA GLN A 88 5.98 16.53 -12.87
C GLN A 88 4.44 16.63 -12.88
N ILE A 89 3.75 15.87 -12.02
CA ILE A 89 2.29 15.91 -11.95
C ILE A 89 1.76 17.27 -11.46
N ALA A 90 2.48 17.92 -10.55
CA ALA A 90 2.15 19.26 -10.08
C ALA A 90 2.24 20.27 -11.25
N GLU A 91 3.34 20.25 -11.99
CA GLU A 91 3.56 21.11 -13.17
C GLU A 91 2.50 20.86 -14.26
N GLU A 92 2.25 19.60 -14.62
CA GLU A 92 1.19 19.19 -15.57
C GLU A 92 -0.22 19.64 -15.13
N SER A 93 -0.40 19.90 -13.84
CA SER A 93 -1.67 20.35 -13.26
C SER A 93 -1.69 21.85 -12.94
N GLY A 94 -0.69 22.62 -13.39
CA GLY A 94 -0.61 24.06 -13.17
C GLY A 94 -0.44 24.46 -11.70
N THR A 95 0.13 23.59 -10.86
CA THR A 95 0.39 23.85 -9.45
C THR A 95 1.87 23.64 -9.13
N SER A 96 2.33 24.20 -8.01
CA SER A 96 3.71 24.04 -7.52
C SER A 96 3.72 23.33 -6.17
N LEU A 97 4.78 22.60 -5.89
CA LEU A 97 5.02 21.99 -4.58
C LEU A 97 5.52 23.07 -3.61
N LYS A 98 4.93 23.13 -2.42
CA LYS A 98 5.28 24.10 -1.36
C LYS A 98 6.53 23.69 -0.60
N LEU A 99 6.78 22.39 -0.43
CA LEU A 99 7.98 21.90 0.22
C LEU A 99 9.20 22.15 -0.68
N GLN A 100 10.21 22.82 -0.15
CA GLN A 100 11.41 23.28 -0.85
C GLN A 100 12.64 23.17 0.06
N ASN A 101 13.84 23.22 -0.51
CA ASN A 101 15.08 23.10 0.28
C ASN A 101 15.27 24.23 1.30
N ASN A 102 14.64 25.39 1.11
CA ASN A 102 14.73 26.54 2.01
C ASN A 102 13.72 26.50 3.17
N ASN A 103 12.74 25.59 3.15
CA ASN A 103 11.74 25.42 4.22
C ASN A 103 11.74 24.00 4.80
N CYS A 104 12.83 23.26 4.62
CA CYS A 104 13.04 21.99 5.30
C CYS A 104 14.47 21.84 5.83
N ALA A 105 14.62 21.00 6.86
CA ALA A 105 15.91 20.65 7.44
C ALA A 105 15.93 19.18 7.90
N ILE A 106 17.13 18.62 8.08
CA ILE A 106 17.33 17.28 8.62
C ILE A 106 18.06 17.39 9.95
N SER A 107 17.40 16.96 11.04
CA SER A 107 18.07 16.76 12.31
C SER A 107 18.76 15.40 12.33
N ARG A 108 20.01 15.40 12.80
CA ARG A 108 20.85 14.20 12.98
C ARG A 108 21.14 13.92 14.44
N SER A 109 20.45 14.61 15.36
CA SER A 109 20.69 14.49 16.80
C SER A 109 20.60 13.05 17.28
N GLU A 110 19.67 12.25 16.74
CA GLU A 110 19.52 10.84 17.14
C GLU A 110 20.77 10.01 16.81
N LEU A 111 21.53 10.36 15.77
CA LEU A 111 22.70 9.60 15.32
C LEU A 111 23.87 9.60 16.31
N SER A 112 23.90 10.52 17.28
CA SER A 112 24.90 10.52 18.35
C SER A 112 24.60 9.51 19.46
N PHE A 113 23.40 8.91 19.46
CA PHE A 113 22.99 7.92 20.45
C PHE A 113 23.16 6.50 19.90
N ASN A 114 23.84 5.65 20.67
CA ASN A 114 23.97 4.21 20.39
C ASN A 114 22.96 3.38 21.21
N ARG A 115 21.75 3.92 21.40
CA ARG A 115 20.62 3.26 22.06
C ARG A 115 19.31 3.64 21.36
N PRO A 116 18.22 2.87 21.51
CA PRO A 116 16.91 3.33 21.08
C PRO A 116 16.55 4.69 21.70
N LEU A 117 16.01 5.60 20.89
CA LEU A 117 15.51 6.89 21.33
C LEU A 117 14.00 6.94 21.13
N ARG A 118 13.26 7.33 22.18
CA ARG A 118 11.80 7.42 22.16
C ARG A 118 11.33 8.78 21.66
N LEU A 119 10.10 8.84 21.16
CA LEU A 119 9.48 10.10 20.72
C LEU A 119 9.45 11.15 21.84
N ALA A 120 9.13 10.74 23.07
CA ALA A 120 9.10 11.64 24.23
C ALA A 120 10.45 12.31 24.50
N GLU A 121 11.57 11.63 24.26
CA GLU A 121 12.92 12.18 24.44
C GLU A 121 13.26 13.24 23.38
N HIS A 122 12.77 13.07 22.15
CA HIS A 122 12.85 14.13 21.13
C HIS A 122 12.09 15.38 21.58
N VAL A 123 10.87 15.19 22.08
CA VAL A 123 10.04 16.31 22.55
C VAL A 123 10.76 17.09 23.63
N GLN A 124 11.37 16.42 24.62
CA GLN A 124 12.14 17.07 25.69
C GLN A 124 13.32 17.92 25.19
N ASN A 125 14.00 17.47 24.13
CA ASN A 125 15.13 18.19 23.55
C ASN A 125 14.70 19.45 22.78
N PHE A 126 13.44 19.52 22.33
CA PHE A 126 12.90 20.65 21.56
C PHE A 126 11.94 21.51 22.39
N SER A 127 11.43 21.01 23.51
CA SER A 127 10.37 21.65 24.29
C SER A 127 10.88 22.91 24.99
N GLY A 128 10.19 24.02 24.75
CA GLY A 128 10.28 25.25 25.52
C GLY A 128 9.01 25.42 26.37
N ILE A 129 8.51 26.66 26.47
CA ILE A 129 7.26 26.97 27.20
C ILE A 129 6.01 26.52 26.43
N GLU A 130 6.10 26.39 25.10
CA GLU A 130 4.99 26.01 24.21
C GLU A 130 5.11 24.56 23.72
N LYS A 131 3.96 23.94 23.39
CA LYS A 131 3.91 22.58 22.84
C LYS A 131 4.56 22.51 21.46
N VAL A 132 5.35 21.47 21.23
CA VAL A 132 6.06 21.22 19.98
C VAL A 132 5.13 20.51 18.97
N PRO A 133 4.91 21.07 17.77
CA PRO A 133 4.12 20.39 16.74
C PRO A 133 4.89 19.20 16.16
N MET A 134 4.30 18.00 16.19
CA MET A 134 4.91 16.80 15.62
C MET A 134 3.98 16.09 14.64
N LEU A 135 4.50 15.85 13.44
CA LEU A 135 3.82 15.11 12.40
C LEU A 135 3.97 13.59 12.61
N VAL A 136 2.86 12.89 12.83
CA VAL A 136 2.84 11.45 13.09
C VAL A 136 1.76 10.73 12.28
N GLY A 137 1.90 9.42 12.07
CA GLY A 137 0.84 8.59 11.51
C GLY A 137 -0.16 8.14 12.58
N ALA A 138 -1.43 7.94 12.20
CA ALA A 138 -2.46 7.41 13.09
C ALA A 138 -2.12 6.01 13.66
N ASP A 139 -1.31 5.22 12.95
CA ASP A 139 -0.79 3.94 13.45
C ASP A 139 0.10 4.10 14.69
N LEU A 140 0.82 5.22 14.82
CA LEU A 140 1.61 5.52 16.01
C LEU A 140 0.72 5.78 17.22
N ILE A 141 -0.39 6.50 17.04
CA ILE A 141 -1.37 6.74 18.09
C ILE A 141 -1.95 5.42 18.58
N LYS A 142 -2.34 4.52 17.67
CA LYS A 142 -2.78 3.18 18.07
C LYS A 142 -1.73 2.42 18.89
N ARG A 143 -0.44 2.57 18.55
CA ARG A 143 0.66 1.96 19.33
C ARG A 143 0.85 2.58 20.71
N MET A 144 0.42 3.82 20.95
CA MET A 144 0.49 4.46 22.28
C MET A 144 -0.35 3.73 23.33
N LEU A 145 -1.34 2.92 22.93
CA LEU A 145 -2.08 2.04 23.85
C LEU A 145 -1.19 0.96 24.47
N ASN A 146 -0.13 0.52 23.79
CA ASN A 146 0.71 -0.58 24.26
C ASN A 146 1.82 -0.10 25.23
N PRO A 147 1.79 -0.49 26.52
CA PRO A 147 2.77 -0.04 27.51
C PRO A 147 4.19 -0.55 27.25
N LYS A 148 4.36 -1.60 26.44
CA LYS A 148 5.69 -2.08 26.02
C LYS A 148 6.34 -1.17 24.97
N ILE A 149 5.56 -0.36 24.27
CA ILE A 149 6.02 0.57 23.22
C ILE A 149 6.12 1.99 23.79
N PHE A 150 5.08 2.44 24.51
CA PHE A 150 5.03 3.75 25.17
C PHE A 150 4.72 3.57 26.65
N THR A 151 5.67 3.93 27.50
CA THR A 151 5.44 3.94 28.96
C THR A 151 4.53 5.10 29.35
N ASP A 152 3.91 5.04 30.53
CA ASP A 152 3.05 6.13 31.02
C ASP A 152 3.82 7.45 31.13
N LYS A 153 5.09 7.40 31.53
CA LYS A 153 5.99 8.57 31.54
C LYS A 153 6.18 9.17 30.15
N ASP A 154 6.32 8.34 29.11
CA ASP A 154 6.44 8.83 27.74
C ASP A 154 5.15 9.55 27.32
N LEU A 155 3.99 9.00 27.67
CA LEU A 155 2.70 9.57 27.31
C LEU A 155 2.41 10.88 28.05
N THR A 156 2.73 10.98 29.33
CA THR A 156 2.61 12.22 30.11
C THR A 156 3.51 13.31 29.52
N GLU A 157 4.73 12.98 29.11
CA GLU A 157 5.62 13.93 28.44
C GLU A 157 5.02 14.42 27.10
N ILE A 158 4.50 13.50 26.28
CA ILE A 158 3.87 13.85 25.01
C ILE A 158 2.62 14.72 25.24
N GLU A 159 1.78 14.39 26.23
CA GLU A 159 0.61 15.19 26.61
C GLU A 159 1.00 16.63 26.95
N ASN A 160 2.04 16.81 27.77
CA ASN A 160 2.45 18.12 28.26
C ASN A 160 3.15 18.96 27.19
N SER A 161 3.99 18.33 26.38
CA SER A 161 4.99 19.04 25.58
C SER A 161 4.76 18.94 24.07
N CYS A 162 3.77 18.18 23.60
CA CYS A 162 3.58 17.92 22.17
C CYS A 162 2.14 18.21 21.68
N HIS A 163 2.05 18.76 20.47
CA HIS A 163 0.82 18.84 19.69
C HIS A 163 0.95 17.93 18.45
N LEU A 164 0.12 16.89 18.35
CA LEU A 164 0.24 15.86 17.32
C LEU A 164 -0.53 16.26 16.05
N LEU A 165 0.17 16.40 14.93
CA LEU A 165 -0.44 16.50 13.59
C LEU A 165 -0.57 15.10 13.01
N VAL A 166 -1.80 14.61 12.87
CA VAL A 166 -2.06 13.17 12.67
C VAL A 166 -2.45 12.85 11.24
N ALA A 167 -1.58 12.12 10.54
CA ALA A 167 -1.87 11.61 9.21
C ALA A 167 -2.75 10.35 9.27
N PRO A 168 -3.85 10.28 8.50
CA PRO A 168 -4.67 9.08 8.44
C PRO A 168 -3.88 7.89 7.87
N ARG A 169 -3.93 6.74 8.55
CA ARG A 169 -3.23 5.49 8.17
C ARG A 169 -4.03 4.26 8.61
N ASN A 170 -3.99 3.19 7.81
CA ASN A 170 -4.44 1.83 8.17
C ASN A 170 -5.83 1.74 8.84
N GLU A 171 -6.82 2.45 8.29
CA GLU A 171 -8.21 2.50 8.81
C GLU A 171 -8.32 2.92 10.28
N VAL A 172 -7.26 3.48 10.88
CA VAL A 172 -7.28 3.91 12.28
C VAL A 172 -8.16 5.14 12.40
N GLU A 173 -9.27 4.99 13.12
CA GLU A 173 -10.12 6.10 13.52
C GLU A 173 -9.44 6.89 14.65
N ILE A 174 -9.03 8.13 14.35
CA ILE A 174 -8.20 8.95 15.25
C ILE A 174 -8.94 9.27 16.54
N GLU A 175 -10.16 9.83 16.45
CA GLU A 175 -10.91 10.29 17.62
C GLU A 175 -11.28 9.14 18.58
N PRO A 176 -11.86 8.00 18.14
CA PRO A 176 -12.10 6.85 19.02
C PRO A 176 -10.83 6.32 19.69
N THR A 177 -9.70 6.32 18.97
CA THR A 177 -8.41 5.86 19.53
C THR A 177 -7.92 6.81 20.63
N LEU A 178 -8.06 8.14 20.45
CA LEU A 178 -7.71 9.12 21.48
C LEU A 178 -8.58 8.98 22.73
N GLN A 179 -9.89 8.76 22.57
CA GLN A 179 -10.78 8.49 23.71
C GLN A 179 -10.39 7.21 24.45
N LEU A 180 -9.98 6.16 23.72
CA LEU A 180 -9.50 4.93 24.31
C LEU A 180 -8.20 5.15 25.10
N ILE A 181 -7.24 5.91 24.55
CA ILE A 181 -6.01 6.28 25.26
C ILE A 181 -6.34 7.05 26.55
N LYS A 182 -7.26 8.01 26.50
CA LYS A 182 -7.69 8.75 27.69
C LYS A 182 -8.26 7.82 28.76
N LYS A 183 -9.08 6.86 28.35
CA LYS A 183 -9.70 5.87 29.26
C LYS A 183 -8.69 4.89 29.85
N GLU A 184 -7.80 4.32 29.03
CA GLU A 184 -6.92 3.22 29.44
C GLU A 184 -5.58 3.69 30.02
N ARG A 185 -5.09 4.85 29.58
CA ARG A 185 -3.75 5.37 29.92
C ARG A 185 -3.79 6.68 30.70
N ASN A 186 -4.98 7.24 30.95
CA ASN A 186 -5.20 8.44 31.76
C ASN A 186 -4.40 9.67 31.28
N VAL A 187 -4.30 9.87 29.96
CA VAL A 187 -3.65 11.04 29.32
C VAL A 187 -4.57 11.63 28.26
N THR A 188 -4.57 12.95 28.10
CA THR A 188 -5.34 13.68 27.08
C THR A 188 -4.42 14.28 26.02
N LEU A 189 -4.11 13.49 25.00
CA LEU A 189 -3.25 13.94 23.90
C LEU A 189 -3.93 15.02 23.05
N THR A 190 -3.22 16.10 22.76
CA THR A 190 -3.70 17.13 21.82
C THR A 190 -3.33 16.72 20.40
N ALA A 191 -4.33 16.54 19.54
CA ALA A 191 -4.13 16.05 18.18
C ALA A 191 -5.01 16.78 17.18
N THR A 192 -4.43 17.18 16.05
CA THR A 192 -5.13 17.78 14.90
C THR A 192 -4.95 16.88 13.69
N PRO A 193 -6.04 16.41 13.04
CA PRO A 193 -5.94 15.54 11.88
C PRO A 193 -5.45 16.29 10.64
N ILE A 194 -4.57 15.63 9.88
CA ILE A 194 -4.20 16.09 8.54
C ILE A 194 -5.26 15.65 7.56
N THR A 195 -5.67 16.57 6.70
CA THR A 195 -6.70 16.37 5.69
C THR A 195 -6.05 16.14 4.33
N PRO A 196 -6.00 14.90 3.79
CA PRO A 196 -5.41 14.62 2.47
C PRO A 196 -6.02 15.42 1.32
N ALA A 197 -7.29 15.84 1.45
CA ALA A 197 -8.01 16.60 0.43
C ALA A 197 -7.39 17.97 0.10
N VAL A 198 -6.50 18.50 0.95
CA VAL A 198 -5.74 19.73 0.65
C VAL A 198 -4.71 19.53 -0.47
N LEU A 199 -4.33 18.29 -0.78
CA LEU A 199 -3.51 17.97 -1.95
C LEU A 199 -4.37 17.90 -3.21
N PRO A 200 -3.86 18.38 -4.35
CA PRO A 200 -4.43 18.08 -5.66
C PRO A 200 -4.72 16.58 -5.83
N GLN A 201 -5.88 16.23 -6.39
CA GLN A 201 -6.36 14.84 -6.49
C GLN A 201 -5.31 13.88 -7.09
N LYS A 202 -4.59 14.31 -8.13
CA LYS A 202 -3.55 13.49 -8.77
C LYS A 202 -2.33 13.20 -7.88
N LEU A 203 -2.10 14.00 -6.83
CA LEU A 203 -1.01 13.83 -5.87
C LEU A 203 -1.42 13.00 -4.64
N GLN A 204 -2.71 12.91 -4.33
CA GLN A 204 -3.21 12.18 -3.16
C GLN A 204 -2.78 10.70 -3.16
N LYS A 205 -2.68 10.07 -4.35
CA LYS A 205 -2.23 8.68 -4.48
C LYS A 205 -0.86 8.41 -3.86
N PHE A 206 0.04 9.40 -3.78
CA PHE A 206 1.37 9.19 -3.18
C PHE A 206 1.31 8.95 -1.66
N LEU A 207 0.19 9.31 -1.01
CA LEU A 207 -0.06 8.96 0.39
C LEU A 207 -0.33 7.46 0.58
N LEU A 208 -0.72 6.75 -0.49
CA LEU A 208 -0.88 5.28 -0.48
C LEU A 208 0.46 4.55 -0.44
N ILE A 209 1.58 5.23 -0.73
CA ILE A 209 2.91 4.65 -0.57
C ILE A 209 3.21 4.50 0.93
N SER A 210 3.96 3.45 1.26
CA SER A 210 4.57 3.23 2.55
C SER A 210 6.02 2.82 2.36
N SER A 211 6.83 2.96 3.40
CA SER A 211 8.20 2.46 3.36
C SER A 211 8.28 0.94 3.12
N THR A 212 7.30 0.20 3.62
CA THR A 212 7.08 -1.23 3.36
C THR A 212 6.88 -1.49 1.86
N LEU A 213 6.05 -0.68 1.19
CA LEU A 213 5.89 -0.78 -0.26
C LEU A 213 7.19 -0.49 -1.02
N ILE A 214 7.98 0.50 -0.59
CA ILE A 214 9.29 0.80 -1.20
C ILE A 214 10.22 -0.41 -1.10
N ARG A 215 10.34 -1.03 0.08
CA ARG A 215 11.19 -2.21 0.27
C ARG A 215 10.73 -3.40 -0.56
N ARG A 216 9.43 -3.69 -0.55
CA ARG A 216 8.87 -4.78 -1.37
C ARG A 216 9.05 -4.53 -2.87
N ALA A 217 8.92 -3.29 -3.32
CA ALA A 217 9.22 -2.92 -4.71
C ALA A 217 10.71 -3.13 -5.03
N ALA A 218 11.62 -2.72 -4.14
CA ALA A 218 13.06 -2.95 -4.31
C ALA A 218 13.37 -4.46 -4.36
N GLN A 219 12.80 -5.25 -3.45
CA GLN A 219 12.93 -6.72 -3.41
C GLN A 219 12.35 -7.41 -4.66
N ALA A 220 11.33 -6.82 -5.28
CA ALA A 220 10.78 -7.29 -6.54
C ALA A 220 11.58 -6.86 -7.78
N GLY A 221 12.69 -6.13 -7.61
CA GLY A 221 13.49 -5.59 -8.72
C GLY A 221 12.76 -4.52 -9.53
N HIS A 222 11.85 -3.77 -8.91
CA HIS A 222 11.10 -2.73 -9.59
C HIS A 222 11.90 -1.43 -9.71
N GLU A 223 11.59 -0.67 -10.76
CA GLU A 223 11.95 0.75 -10.83
C GLU A 223 11.34 1.50 -9.63
N LEU A 224 12.16 2.29 -8.95
CA LEU A 224 11.76 2.98 -7.72
C LEU A 224 11.32 4.44 -7.94
N GLU A 225 11.49 4.99 -9.14
CA GLU A 225 11.04 6.33 -9.53
C GLU A 225 9.56 6.64 -9.22
N PRO A 226 8.62 5.66 -9.23
CA PRO A 226 7.23 5.91 -8.79
C PRO A 226 7.08 6.14 -7.29
N PHE A 227 8.05 5.74 -6.47
CA PHE A 227 7.94 5.74 -5.00
C PHE A 227 8.81 6.81 -4.31
N LEU A 228 9.91 7.20 -4.95
CA LEU A 228 10.83 8.24 -4.47
C LEU A 228 11.59 8.87 -5.66
N PRO A 229 12.24 10.04 -5.46
CA PRO A 229 12.98 10.69 -6.53
C PRO A 229 14.06 9.81 -7.15
N LYS A 230 14.43 10.13 -8.40
CA LYS A 230 15.29 9.29 -9.25
C LYS A 230 16.65 8.93 -8.63
N ASN A 231 17.39 9.89 -8.09
CA ASN A 231 18.73 9.62 -7.52
C ASN A 231 18.66 8.74 -6.27
N PRO A 232 17.81 9.03 -5.27
CA PRO A 232 17.55 8.13 -4.15
C PRO A 232 17.15 6.71 -4.58
N GLY A 233 16.26 6.58 -5.58
CA GLY A 233 15.85 5.28 -6.11
C GLY A 233 17.04 4.50 -6.67
N ARG A 234 17.89 5.16 -7.47
CA ARG A 234 19.13 4.58 -7.99
C ARG A 234 20.10 4.17 -6.88
N LEU A 235 20.27 5.01 -5.85
CA LEU A 235 21.16 4.73 -4.72
C LEU A 235 20.73 3.47 -3.95
N ILE A 236 19.42 3.30 -3.72
CA ILE A 236 18.87 2.09 -3.10
C ILE A 236 19.22 0.86 -3.92
N LEU A 237 18.99 0.89 -5.24
CA LEU A 237 19.24 -0.25 -6.13
C LEU A 237 20.74 -0.55 -6.28
N GLN A 238 21.59 0.46 -6.48
CA GLN A 238 23.04 0.27 -6.66
C GLN A 238 23.75 -0.23 -5.41
N SER A 239 23.23 0.14 -4.24
CA SER A 239 23.76 -0.33 -2.95
C SER A 239 23.22 -1.72 -2.56
N SER A 240 22.44 -2.37 -3.43
CA SER A 240 21.72 -3.62 -3.14
C SER A 240 20.91 -3.54 -1.85
N LEU A 241 20.37 -2.35 -1.52
CA LEU A 241 19.59 -2.18 -0.30
C LEU A 241 18.32 -3.00 -0.39
N TYR A 242 18.07 -3.77 0.66
CA TYR A 242 16.94 -4.69 0.80
C TYR A 242 16.98 -5.90 -0.15
N GLU A 243 18.02 -6.05 -0.99
CA GLU A 243 18.25 -7.30 -1.71
C GLU A 243 18.64 -8.39 -0.71
N TRP A 244 17.91 -9.51 -0.75
CA TRP A 244 18.27 -10.67 0.04
C TRP A 244 19.42 -11.43 -0.63
N LYS A 245 20.61 -11.39 -0.03
CA LYS A 245 21.67 -12.33 -0.38
C LYS A 245 21.34 -13.67 0.27
N LYS A 246 20.93 -14.64 -0.54
CA LYS A 246 20.65 -16.02 -0.11
C LYS A 246 21.84 -16.54 0.71
N PRO A 247 21.71 -16.88 2.00
CA PRO A 247 22.76 -17.66 2.65
C PRO A 247 22.86 -19.02 1.92
N PRO A 248 24.07 -19.59 1.77
CA PRO A 248 24.21 -20.94 1.24
C PRO A 248 23.50 -21.90 2.19
N PHE A 249 22.30 -22.34 1.80
CA PHE A 249 21.46 -23.38 2.43
C PHE A 249 21.68 -23.57 3.94
N ASP A 250 20.98 -22.78 4.76
CA ASP A 250 20.77 -23.13 6.17
C ASP A 250 19.26 -23.06 6.48
N LEU A 251 18.72 -24.19 6.94
CA LEU A 251 17.29 -24.55 6.93
C LEU A 251 16.60 -24.27 8.27
N GLN A 252 17.23 -23.53 9.19
CA GLN A 252 16.77 -23.49 10.58
C GLN A 252 15.93 -22.29 11.02
N ASN A 253 15.63 -21.31 10.17
CA ASN A 253 14.56 -20.34 10.45
C ASN A 253 14.04 -19.83 9.10
N SER A 254 12.72 -19.77 8.90
CA SER A 254 12.13 -19.17 7.70
C SER A 254 12.36 -17.65 7.73
N ASN A 255 13.57 -17.22 7.42
CA ASN A 255 13.93 -15.82 7.27
C ASN A 255 13.41 -15.32 5.91
N LEU A 256 12.09 -15.37 5.72
CA LEU A 256 11.45 -14.79 4.53
C LEU A 256 11.61 -13.27 4.60
N ILE A 257 12.02 -12.67 3.48
CA ILE A 257 11.98 -11.22 3.38
C ILE A 257 10.54 -10.72 3.31
N GLU A 258 10.37 -9.43 3.58
CA GLU A 258 9.07 -8.76 3.64
C GLU A 258 8.15 -9.06 2.44
N LEU A 259 8.67 -9.04 1.21
CA LEU A 259 7.91 -9.42 0.02
C LEU A 259 7.52 -10.90 0.01
N GLN A 260 8.45 -11.80 0.36
CA GLN A 260 8.18 -13.24 0.40
C GLN A 260 7.13 -13.57 1.46
N GLN A 261 7.26 -12.98 2.65
CA GLN A 261 6.29 -13.12 3.73
C GLN A 261 4.91 -12.66 3.28
N ARG A 262 4.81 -11.48 2.66
CA ARG A 262 3.53 -11.00 2.15
C ARG A 262 2.94 -11.92 1.09
N CYS A 263 3.74 -12.35 0.12
CA CYS A 263 3.29 -13.27 -0.91
C CYS A 263 2.81 -14.59 -0.30
N HIS A 264 3.48 -15.09 0.74
CA HIS A 264 3.07 -16.28 1.47
C HIS A 264 1.71 -16.09 2.15
N GLU A 265 1.51 -14.99 2.89
CA GLU A 265 0.21 -14.66 3.49
C GLU A 265 -0.91 -14.62 2.45
N LEU A 266 -0.66 -13.98 1.30
CA LEU A 266 -1.64 -13.90 0.21
C LEU A 266 -1.90 -15.26 -0.44
N MET A 267 -0.88 -16.14 -0.56
CA MET A 267 -1.08 -17.51 -1.05
C MET A 267 -1.97 -18.32 -0.09
N VAL A 268 -1.78 -18.18 1.22
CA VAL A 268 -2.64 -18.81 2.23
C VAL A 268 -4.09 -18.33 2.07
N LEU A 269 -4.31 -17.01 1.94
CA LEU A 269 -5.65 -16.45 1.73
C LEU A 269 -6.28 -16.93 0.41
N LEU A 270 -5.48 -17.13 -0.64
CA LEU A 270 -5.94 -17.65 -1.92
C LEU A 270 -6.39 -19.12 -1.81
N GLU A 271 -5.62 -19.95 -1.11
CA GLU A 271 -6.03 -21.33 -0.80
C GLU A 271 -7.32 -21.37 0.03
N GLU A 272 -7.48 -20.47 1.00
CA GLU A 272 -8.71 -20.37 1.80
C GLU A 272 -9.92 -19.99 0.95
N ALA A 273 -9.77 -19.02 0.03
CA ALA A 273 -10.82 -18.64 -0.92
C ALA A 273 -11.20 -19.81 -1.85
N ALA A 274 -10.22 -20.56 -2.35
CA ALA A 274 -10.45 -21.75 -3.18
C ALA A 274 -11.22 -22.85 -2.44
N LYS A 275 -10.81 -23.18 -1.21
CA LYS A 275 -11.52 -24.16 -0.34
C LYS A 275 -12.95 -23.72 -0.06
N LYS A 276 -13.17 -22.43 0.21
CA LYS A 276 -14.49 -21.87 0.48
C LYS A 276 -15.43 -22.02 -0.72
N LEU A 277 -14.95 -21.69 -1.92
CA LEU A 277 -15.68 -21.91 -3.16
C LEU A 277 -15.95 -23.40 -3.38
N GLN A 278 -14.95 -24.28 -3.25
CA GLN A 278 -15.14 -25.71 -3.44
C GLN A 278 -16.25 -26.27 -2.54
N LYS A 279 -16.25 -25.90 -1.25
CA LYS A 279 -17.28 -26.32 -0.29
C LYS A 279 -18.69 -25.88 -0.71
N LEU A 280 -18.84 -24.70 -1.29
CA LEU A 280 -20.12 -24.27 -1.86
C LEU A 280 -20.50 -25.14 -3.05
N LEU A 281 -19.57 -25.41 -3.97
CA LEU A 281 -19.83 -26.21 -5.15
C LEU A 281 -20.19 -27.67 -4.81
N ASP A 282 -19.58 -28.25 -3.77
CA ASP A 282 -19.98 -29.55 -3.22
C ASP A 282 -21.46 -29.55 -2.77
N GLN A 283 -21.89 -28.49 -2.09
CA GLN A 283 -23.28 -28.35 -1.64
C GLN A 283 -24.26 -28.20 -2.81
N LEU A 284 -23.89 -27.43 -3.82
CA LEU A 284 -24.69 -27.28 -5.05
C LEU A 284 -24.79 -28.62 -5.79
N ALA A 285 -23.68 -29.36 -5.91
CA ALA A 285 -23.66 -30.69 -6.53
C ALA A 285 -24.59 -31.68 -5.82
N LEU A 286 -24.58 -31.72 -4.48
CA LEU A 286 -25.49 -32.55 -3.68
C LEU A 286 -26.96 -32.21 -3.92
N LYS A 287 -27.26 -30.92 -4.15
CA LYS A 287 -28.61 -30.44 -4.48
C LYS A 287 -28.96 -30.58 -5.96
N LYS A 288 -28.06 -31.12 -6.79
CA LYS A 288 -28.18 -31.16 -8.26
C LYS A 288 -28.39 -29.76 -8.88
N GLN A 289 -27.81 -28.75 -8.24
CA GLN A 289 -27.76 -27.37 -8.75
C GLN A 289 -26.50 -27.19 -9.61
N PRO A 290 -26.48 -26.19 -10.51
CA PRO A 290 -25.33 -25.94 -11.38
C PRO A 290 -24.08 -25.61 -10.55
N HIS A 291 -22.97 -26.31 -10.81
CA HIS A 291 -21.77 -26.29 -9.97
C HIS A 291 -20.46 -26.40 -10.75
N ARG A 292 -20.51 -26.73 -12.05
CA ARG A 292 -19.35 -26.94 -12.89
C ARG A 292 -18.92 -25.64 -13.53
N PHE A 293 -17.62 -25.35 -13.55
CA PHE A 293 -17.15 -24.03 -13.97
C PHE A 293 -15.89 -24.06 -14.80
N ALA A 294 -15.66 -22.94 -15.48
CA ALA A 294 -14.48 -22.71 -16.28
C ALA A 294 -13.95 -21.28 -16.09
N VAL A 295 -12.65 -21.06 -16.35
CA VAL A 295 -11.99 -19.78 -16.08
C VAL A 295 -11.21 -19.26 -17.28
N VAL A 296 -11.30 -17.96 -17.54
CA VAL A 296 -10.33 -17.20 -18.34
C VAL A 296 -9.50 -16.34 -17.41
N GLU A 297 -8.18 -16.51 -17.45
CA GLU A 297 -7.21 -15.69 -16.74
C GLU A 297 -6.42 -14.83 -17.71
N THR A 298 -6.03 -13.63 -17.28
CA THR A 298 -5.06 -12.83 -18.03
C THR A 298 -3.95 -12.40 -17.11
N SER A 299 -4.20 -11.46 -16.20
CA SER A 299 -3.15 -10.81 -15.42
C SER A 299 -2.78 -11.63 -14.18
N THR A 300 -3.73 -12.41 -13.66
CA THR A 300 -3.54 -13.41 -12.60
C THR A 300 -2.55 -14.51 -13.02
N GLY A 301 -2.54 -14.89 -14.29
CA GLY A 301 -1.48 -15.73 -14.88
C GLY A 301 -1.54 -17.20 -14.49
N GLY A 302 -2.72 -17.74 -14.19
CA GLY A 302 -2.93 -19.15 -13.82
C GLY A 302 -3.15 -19.37 -12.32
N GLN A 303 -3.10 -18.31 -11.51
CA GLN A 303 -3.21 -18.39 -10.05
C GLN A 303 -4.62 -18.78 -9.58
N ILE A 304 -5.66 -18.46 -10.34
CA ILE A 304 -7.03 -18.87 -9.99
C ILE A 304 -7.15 -20.39 -10.19
N VAL A 305 -6.73 -20.87 -11.35
CA VAL A 305 -6.79 -22.30 -11.70
C VAL A 305 -5.88 -23.13 -10.81
N GLU A 306 -4.64 -22.70 -10.58
CA GLU A 306 -3.69 -23.41 -9.73
C GLU A 306 -4.22 -23.57 -8.30
N ALA A 307 -4.70 -22.48 -7.69
CA ALA A 307 -5.25 -22.54 -6.34
C ALA A 307 -6.43 -23.51 -6.23
N PHE A 308 -7.39 -23.45 -7.17
CA PHE A 308 -8.56 -24.33 -7.12
C PHE A 308 -8.21 -25.80 -7.38
N THR A 309 -7.36 -26.06 -8.38
CA THR A 309 -7.00 -27.43 -8.78
C THR A 309 -6.00 -28.12 -7.86
N SER A 310 -5.38 -27.37 -6.94
CA SER A 310 -4.52 -27.93 -5.89
C SER A 310 -5.28 -28.79 -4.86
N HIS A 311 -6.62 -28.70 -4.83
CA HIS A 311 -7.46 -29.42 -3.89
C HIS A 311 -8.02 -30.73 -4.47
N SER A 312 -8.07 -31.77 -3.64
CA SER A 312 -8.70 -33.03 -4.00
C SER A 312 -10.17 -32.83 -4.34
N GLY A 313 -10.64 -33.46 -5.43
CA GLY A 313 -12.03 -33.34 -5.88
C GLY A 313 -12.30 -32.16 -6.82
N ALA A 314 -11.30 -31.30 -7.11
CA ALA A 314 -11.46 -30.17 -8.02
C ALA A 314 -12.02 -30.58 -9.41
N SER A 315 -11.67 -31.78 -9.91
CA SER A 315 -12.15 -32.31 -11.19
C SER A 315 -13.66 -32.56 -11.26
N GLN A 316 -14.37 -32.60 -10.12
CA GLN A 316 -15.83 -32.69 -10.10
C GLN A 316 -16.50 -31.38 -10.53
N HIS A 317 -15.82 -30.24 -10.34
CA HIS A 317 -16.38 -28.92 -10.58
C HIS A 317 -15.64 -28.18 -11.71
N PHE A 318 -14.33 -28.22 -11.75
CA PHE A 318 -13.53 -27.45 -12.70
C PHE A 318 -13.37 -28.18 -14.04
N LEU A 319 -13.74 -27.53 -15.14
CA LEU A 319 -13.75 -28.14 -16.49
C LEU A 319 -12.67 -27.64 -17.44
N ASP A 320 -12.46 -26.33 -17.50
CA ASP A 320 -11.55 -25.71 -18.48
C ASP A 320 -10.96 -24.41 -17.91
N GLY A 321 -9.71 -24.14 -18.26
CA GLY A 321 -8.95 -22.97 -17.84
C GLY A 321 -8.11 -22.43 -18.99
N ARG A 322 -8.27 -21.15 -19.32
CA ARG A 322 -7.54 -20.51 -20.43
C ARG A 322 -6.78 -19.28 -19.96
N ILE A 323 -5.47 -19.25 -20.20
CA ILE A 323 -4.62 -18.09 -19.92
C ILE A 323 -4.44 -17.28 -21.21
N LEU A 324 -5.17 -16.17 -21.33
CA LEU A 324 -5.23 -15.33 -22.53
C LEU A 324 -4.46 -14.02 -22.34
N TYR A 325 -3.14 -14.14 -22.15
CA TYR A 325 -2.29 -13.03 -21.72
C TYR A 325 -2.14 -11.91 -22.77
N SER A 326 -2.05 -12.23 -24.06
CA SER A 326 -1.91 -11.24 -25.13
C SER A 326 -3.27 -10.78 -25.66
N GLN A 327 -3.32 -9.55 -26.18
CA GLN A 327 -4.53 -9.08 -26.86
C GLN A 327 -4.88 -9.96 -28.05
N GLU A 328 -3.87 -10.51 -28.73
CA GLU A 328 -4.01 -11.42 -29.86
C GLU A 328 -4.66 -12.74 -29.43
N ALA A 329 -4.26 -13.32 -28.29
CA ALA A 329 -4.89 -14.52 -27.75
C ALA A 329 -6.36 -14.27 -27.39
N GLN A 330 -6.67 -13.11 -26.79
CA GLN A 330 -8.06 -12.72 -26.50
C GLN A 330 -8.89 -12.57 -27.79
N LYS A 331 -8.34 -11.92 -28.83
CA LYS A 331 -9.00 -11.76 -30.14
C LYS A 331 -9.30 -13.12 -30.79
N GLN A 332 -8.32 -14.03 -30.78
CA GLN A 332 -8.47 -15.38 -31.33
C GLN A 332 -9.57 -16.16 -30.61
N PHE A 333 -9.57 -16.13 -29.27
CA PHE A 333 -10.56 -16.82 -28.46
C PHE A 333 -11.99 -16.29 -28.66
N LEU A 334 -12.16 -14.97 -28.80
CA LEU A 334 -13.45 -14.33 -29.03
C LEU A 334 -13.95 -14.43 -30.48
N GLY A 335 -13.11 -14.87 -31.43
CA GLY A 335 -13.48 -14.99 -32.84
C GLY A 335 -13.83 -13.66 -33.53
N ARG A 336 -13.51 -12.51 -32.93
CA ARG A 336 -13.86 -11.18 -33.47
C ARG A 336 -12.77 -10.13 -33.24
N LYS A 337 -12.79 -9.09 -34.07
CA LYS A 337 -11.95 -7.90 -33.84
C LYS A 337 -12.48 -7.16 -32.60
N LEU A 338 -11.63 -7.01 -31.60
CA LEU A 338 -11.89 -6.12 -30.47
C LEU A 338 -11.72 -4.65 -30.92
N SER A 339 -12.54 -3.73 -30.39
CA SER A 339 -12.29 -2.30 -30.59
C SER A 339 -10.91 -1.90 -30.05
N GLU A 340 -10.35 -0.81 -30.57
CA GLU A 340 -9.06 -0.27 -30.08
C GLU A 340 -9.15 0.25 -28.64
N ASP A 341 -10.33 0.23 -28.02
CA ASP A 341 -10.52 0.62 -26.64
C ASP A 341 -9.65 -0.23 -25.70
N SER A 342 -9.22 0.42 -24.62
CA SER A 342 -8.22 -0.09 -23.68
C SER A 342 -8.45 -1.56 -23.35
N SER A 343 -7.37 -2.35 -23.29
CA SER A 343 -7.40 -3.80 -23.01
C SER A 343 -8.05 -4.22 -21.68
N LEU A 344 -8.47 -3.24 -20.90
CA LEU A 344 -8.98 -3.35 -19.55
C LEU A 344 -10.32 -2.60 -19.49
N SER A 345 -11.41 -3.30 -19.83
CA SER A 345 -12.77 -2.76 -19.92
C SER A 345 -13.84 -3.77 -19.48
N GLN A 346 -14.97 -3.26 -19.01
CA GLN A 346 -16.14 -4.07 -18.63
C GLN A 346 -16.59 -4.99 -19.78
N THR A 347 -16.89 -4.40 -20.94
CA THR A 347 -17.41 -5.13 -22.11
C THR A 347 -16.52 -6.30 -22.49
N ARG A 348 -15.20 -6.07 -22.61
CA ARG A 348 -14.24 -7.13 -22.97
C ARG A 348 -14.23 -8.26 -21.94
N THR A 349 -14.32 -7.93 -20.66
CA THR A 349 -14.34 -8.93 -19.58
C THR A 349 -15.59 -9.79 -19.66
N GLN A 350 -16.76 -9.18 -19.87
CA GLN A 350 -18.02 -9.89 -20.02
C GLN A 350 -18.03 -10.77 -21.26
N ASP A 351 -17.48 -10.28 -22.38
CA ASP A 351 -17.34 -11.06 -23.61
C ASP A 351 -16.48 -12.32 -23.39
N LEU A 352 -15.36 -12.19 -22.67
CA LEU A 352 -14.49 -13.32 -22.34
C LEU A 352 -15.20 -14.34 -21.46
N ALA A 353 -15.95 -13.89 -20.44
CA ALA A 353 -16.71 -14.78 -19.59
C ALA A 353 -17.80 -15.53 -20.39
N GLN A 354 -18.54 -14.81 -21.23
CA GLN A 354 -19.59 -15.39 -22.07
C GLN A 354 -19.03 -16.41 -23.07
N ALA A 355 -17.97 -16.06 -23.79
CA ALA A 355 -17.32 -16.98 -24.73
C ALA A 355 -16.75 -18.22 -24.01
N MET A 356 -16.27 -18.07 -22.78
CA MET A 356 -15.80 -19.21 -21.97
C MET A 356 -16.94 -20.14 -21.58
N LEU A 357 -18.09 -19.60 -21.18
CA LEU A 357 -19.27 -20.39 -20.87
C LEU A 357 -19.71 -21.21 -22.10
N GLU A 358 -19.80 -20.55 -23.26
CA GLU A 358 -20.24 -21.18 -24.52
C GLU A 358 -19.29 -22.29 -25.01
N GLN A 359 -17.98 -22.15 -24.80
CA GLN A 359 -16.98 -23.07 -25.34
C GLN A 359 -16.57 -24.20 -24.39
N SER A 360 -16.83 -24.07 -23.09
CA SER A 360 -16.33 -25.02 -22.06
C SER A 360 -17.34 -26.11 -21.69
N GLY A 361 -18.63 -25.91 -21.95
CA GLY A 361 -19.69 -26.78 -21.45
C GLY A 361 -19.86 -26.76 -19.93
N ALA A 362 -19.36 -25.70 -19.28
CA ALA A 362 -19.56 -25.43 -17.87
C ALA A 362 -20.97 -24.87 -17.58
N ASP A 363 -21.37 -24.91 -16.32
CA ASP A 363 -22.61 -24.29 -15.85
C ASP A 363 -22.47 -22.77 -15.69
N TRP A 364 -21.27 -22.32 -15.33
CA TRP A 364 -20.89 -20.91 -15.24
C TRP A 364 -19.41 -20.70 -15.59
N ALA A 365 -19.03 -19.49 -15.96
CA ALA A 365 -17.64 -19.17 -16.29
C ALA A 365 -17.18 -17.83 -15.71
N LEU A 366 -15.94 -17.79 -15.24
CA LEU A 366 -15.29 -16.61 -14.68
C LEU A 366 -14.23 -16.08 -15.63
N ALA A 367 -14.19 -14.78 -15.87
CA ALA A 367 -13.11 -14.12 -16.60
C ALA A 367 -12.46 -13.04 -15.75
N GLU A 368 -11.14 -13.03 -15.73
CA GLU A 368 -10.31 -12.01 -15.07
C GLU A 368 -9.50 -11.23 -16.11
N THR A 369 -9.64 -9.89 -16.09
CA THR A 369 -8.72 -8.99 -16.80
C THR A 369 -8.23 -7.84 -15.94
N GLY A 370 -6.91 -7.76 -15.76
CA GLY A 370 -6.28 -6.86 -14.81
C GLY A 370 -4.99 -6.22 -15.33
N MET A 371 -4.52 -5.20 -14.60
CA MET A 371 -3.18 -4.65 -14.78
C MET A 371 -2.39 -4.76 -13.47
N ALA A 372 -1.80 -5.93 -13.25
CA ALA A 372 -1.02 -6.23 -12.05
C ALA A 372 0.30 -5.43 -11.91
N GLY A 373 0.80 -4.85 -13.00
CA GLY A 373 1.93 -3.90 -12.93
C GLY A 373 3.33 -4.47 -13.13
N PRO A 374 4.37 -3.88 -12.50
CA PRO A 374 4.31 -2.75 -11.58
C PRO A 374 3.93 -1.42 -12.24
N LEU A 375 3.64 -0.41 -11.41
CA LEU A 375 3.50 0.98 -11.87
C LEU A 375 4.81 1.43 -12.54
N SER A 376 4.69 2.00 -13.74
CA SER A 376 5.83 2.50 -14.51
C SER A 376 5.42 3.74 -15.28
N GLN A 377 6.29 4.74 -15.30
CA GLN A 377 6.10 5.96 -16.10
C GLN A 377 6.17 5.68 -17.61
N LYS A 378 6.90 4.64 -18.02
CA LYS A 378 7.09 4.27 -19.43
C LYS A 378 5.83 3.66 -20.06
N ARG A 379 4.87 3.22 -19.25
CA ARG A 379 3.62 2.60 -19.74
C ARG A 379 2.57 3.65 -20.05
N ARG A 380 1.89 3.49 -21.19
CA ARG A 380 0.78 4.35 -21.62
C ARG A 380 -0.43 4.29 -20.66
N SER A 381 -0.74 3.09 -20.13
CA SER A 381 -1.85 2.90 -19.19
C SER A 381 -1.42 3.19 -17.76
N LYS A 382 -2.24 3.96 -17.03
CA LYS A 382 -2.04 4.31 -15.61
C LYS A 382 -2.96 3.53 -14.65
N LYS A 383 -3.70 2.52 -15.14
CA LYS A 383 -4.67 1.69 -14.41
C LYS A 383 -4.05 0.61 -13.48
N ASN A 384 -2.87 0.87 -12.90
CA ASN A 384 -2.13 -0.18 -12.17
C ASN A 384 -2.92 -0.60 -10.93
N GLY A 385 -3.05 -1.90 -10.68
CA GLY A 385 -3.85 -2.41 -9.57
C GLY A 385 -5.36 -2.47 -9.85
N GLN A 386 -5.81 -2.15 -11.07
CA GLN A 386 -7.19 -2.38 -11.48
C GLN A 386 -7.38 -3.80 -12.03
N CYS A 387 -8.50 -4.42 -11.68
CA CYS A 387 -8.93 -5.73 -12.16
C CYS A 387 -10.43 -5.73 -12.45
N HIS A 388 -10.82 -6.29 -13.57
CA HIS A 388 -12.19 -6.48 -14.01
C HIS A 388 -12.51 -7.96 -13.96
N LEU A 389 -13.62 -8.29 -13.34
CA LEU A 389 -14.13 -9.65 -13.22
C LEU A 389 -15.48 -9.74 -13.92
N GLY A 390 -15.66 -10.80 -14.69
CA GLY A 390 -16.92 -11.14 -15.34
C GLY A 390 -17.32 -12.56 -14.94
N LEU A 391 -18.57 -12.75 -14.53
CA LEU A 391 -19.11 -14.07 -14.20
C LEU A 391 -20.32 -14.34 -15.09
N ALA A 392 -20.14 -15.21 -16.09
CA ALA A 392 -21.21 -15.65 -16.97
C ALA A 392 -21.97 -16.81 -16.31
N LEU A 393 -23.27 -16.60 -16.11
CA LEU A 393 -24.26 -17.59 -15.70
C LEU A 393 -25.14 -17.91 -16.93
N SER A 394 -25.99 -18.93 -16.84
CA SER A 394 -26.87 -19.31 -17.95
C SER A 394 -27.83 -18.21 -18.41
N SER A 395 -28.17 -17.24 -17.56
CA SER A 395 -29.15 -16.17 -17.84
C SER A 395 -28.54 -14.77 -17.97
N GLU A 396 -27.36 -14.53 -17.42
CA GLU A 396 -26.78 -13.20 -17.30
C GLU A 396 -25.26 -13.24 -17.17
N VAL A 397 -24.59 -12.10 -17.43
CA VAL A 397 -23.16 -11.93 -17.13
C VAL A 397 -22.99 -10.82 -16.09
N ARG A 398 -22.66 -11.20 -14.87
CA ARG A 398 -22.34 -10.26 -13.79
C ARG A 398 -20.95 -9.67 -13.96
N TYR A 399 -20.73 -8.49 -13.41
CA TYR A 399 -19.47 -7.76 -13.55
C TYR A 399 -19.08 -7.06 -12.24
N LYS A 400 -17.78 -7.04 -11.94
CA LYS A 400 -17.18 -6.30 -10.81
C LYS A 400 -15.87 -5.66 -11.24
N CYS A 401 -15.65 -4.41 -10.85
CA CYS A 401 -14.37 -3.72 -10.98
C CYS A 401 -13.71 -3.62 -9.61
N LEU A 402 -12.43 -3.95 -9.53
CA LEU A 402 -11.60 -3.88 -8.34
C LEU A 402 -10.50 -2.84 -8.54
N GLU A 403 -10.24 -2.04 -7.51
CA GLU A 403 -9.14 -1.08 -7.49
C GLU A 403 -8.29 -1.29 -6.23
N PHE A 404 -7.07 -1.75 -6.42
CA PHE A 404 -6.09 -1.90 -5.34
C PHE A 404 -5.07 -0.77 -5.33
N ASN A 405 -4.28 -0.70 -4.26
CA ASN A 405 -3.19 0.25 -4.16
C ASN A 405 -2.22 0.10 -5.35
N PRO A 406 -2.06 1.12 -6.21
CA PRO A 406 -1.31 1.01 -7.46
C PRO A 406 0.20 0.83 -7.25
N PHE A 407 0.68 0.88 -6.01
CA PHE A 407 2.09 0.71 -5.66
C PHE A 407 2.44 -0.70 -5.19
N LEU A 408 1.47 -1.62 -5.12
CA LEU A 408 1.75 -3.03 -4.83
C LEU A 408 2.57 -3.67 -5.93
N THR A 409 3.29 -4.73 -5.56
CA THR A 409 4.09 -5.46 -6.53
C THR A 409 3.22 -6.24 -7.52
N ARG A 410 3.81 -6.67 -8.65
CA ARG A 410 3.08 -7.49 -9.62
C ARG A 410 2.48 -8.74 -8.96
N LYS A 411 3.30 -9.48 -8.21
CA LYS A 411 2.85 -10.74 -7.60
C LYS A 411 1.75 -10.50 -6.55
N GLU A 412 1.84 -9.42 -5.78
CA GLU A 412 0.77 -9.05 -4.85
C GLU A 412 -0.55 -8.77 -5.57
N HIS A 413 -0.54 -8.00 -6.66
CA HIS A 413 -1.76 -7.78 -7.45
C HIS A 413 -2.30 -9.09 -8.04
N GLN A 414 -1.44 -9.94 -8.60
CA GLN A 414 -1.88 -11.24 -9.15
C GLN A 414 -2.60 -12.08 -8.10
N LEU A 415 -2.05 -12.16 -6.89
CA LEU A 415 -2.65 -12.91 -5.79
C LEU A 415 -3.96 -12.27 -5.32
N LEU A 416 -3.97 -10.95 -5.12
CA LEU A 416 -5.17 -10.23 -4.68
C LEU A 416 -6.32 -10.32 -5.70
N PHE A 417 -6.01 -10.22 -6.99
CA PHE A 417 -7.01 -10.38 -8.05
C PHE A 417 -7.59 -11.79 -8.04
N ALA A 418 -6.75 -12.82 -7.88
CA ALA A 418 -7.20 -14.21 -7.81
C ALA A 418 -8.06 -14.48 -6.56
N ILE A 419 -7.65 -13.96 -5.40
CA ILE A 419 -8.41 -14.08 -4.14
C ILE A 419 -9.82 -13.49 -4.32
N GLU A 420 -9.89 -12.24 -4.79
CA GLU A 420 -11.18 -11.57 -4.98
C GLU A 420 -12.04 -12.22 -6.07
N ALA A 421 -11.42 -12.80 -7.11
CA ALA A 421 -12.16 -13.50 -8.15
C ALA A 421 -12.89 -14.74 -7.59
N LEU A 422 -12.21 -15.54 -6.76
CA LEU A 422 -12.81 -16.71 -6.11
C LEU A 422 -13.86 -16.33 -5.06
N ASN A 423 -13.56 -15.36 -4.19
CA ASN A 423 -14.51 -14.86 -3.19
C ASN A 423 -15.76 -14.27 -3.84
N TRP A 424 -15.60 -13.51 -4.92
CA TRP A 424 -16.73 -12.91 -5.62
C TRP A 424 -17.57 -13.96 -6.36
N ALA A 425 -16.96 -14.97 -6.99
CA ALA A 425 -17.69 -16.07 -7.59
C ALA A 425 -18.53 -16.83 -6.53
N GLU A 426 -17.95 -17.12 -5.38
CA GLU A 426 -18.65 -17.73 -4.25
C GLU A 426 -19.84 -16.88 -3.77
N GLU A 427 -19.64 -15.58 -3.54
CA GLU A 427 -20.70 -14.63 -3.13
C GLU A 427 -21.84 -14.58 -4.16
N VAL A 428 -21.51 -14.51 -5.45
CA VAL A 428 -22.52 -14.46 -6.52
C VAL A 428 -23.35 -15.74 -6.55
N LEU A 429 -22.71 -16.91 -6.46
CA LEU A 429 -23.38 -18.20 -6.51
C LEU A 429 -24.27 -18.44 -5.29
N GLN A 430 -23.82 -18.06 -4.09
CA GLN A 430 -24.63 -18.13 -2.86
C GLN A 430 -25.93 -17.30 -2.94
N ASN A 431 -25.89 -16.17 -3.64
CA ASN A 431 -27.04 -15.31 -3.81
C ASN A 431 -27.92 -15.70 -5.01
N HIS A 432 -27.45 -16.60 -5.87
CA HIS A 432 -28.15 -17.00 -7.09
C HIS A 432 -28.86 -18.36 -6.95
N TYR A 433 -28.32 -19.30 -6.16
CA TYR A 433 -28.83 -20.66 -5.95
C TYR A 433 -29.10 -20.99 -4.49
#